data_AF-A0A353D2A6-F1
#
_entry.id   AF-A0A353D2A6-F1
#
_cell.length_a   1.000
_cell.length_b   1.000
_cell.length_c   1.000
_cell.angle_alpha   90.00
_cell.angle_beta   90.00
_cell.angle_gamma   90.00
#
_symmetry.space_group_name_H-M   'P 1'
#
loop_
_entity.id
_entity.type
_entity.pdbx_description
1 polymer ?
#
loop_
_entity_poly.entity_id
_entity_poly.type
_entity_poly.pdbx_seq_one_letter_code
_entity_poly.pdbx_strand_id
1 'polypeptide(L)' 'KVNIPTGIPLVYELDETLHAQKRYYLGDKRKVEAAIGEVAAQTGQSENDNPAKGKSKGKSKGKKATGT' A
#
# COMPACT_ATOMS: atom_id res chain seq x y z
N LYS A 1 -9.48 -3.91 -2.29
CA LYS A 1 -9.23 -3.08 -3.50
C LYS A 1 -7.77 -2.69 -3.46
N VAL A 2 -7.02 -2.82 -4.55
CA VAL A 2 -5.56 -2.56 -4.56
C VAL A 2 -5.29 -1.34 -5.41
N ASN A 3 -4.59 -0.34 -4.86
CA ASN A 3 -4.15 0.83 -5.61
C ASN A 3 -2.88 0.45 -6.39
N ILE A 4 -2.96 0.51 -7.72
CA ILE A 4 -1.87 0.17 -8.62
C ILE A 4 -1.35 1.49 -9.24
N PRO A 5 -0.07 1.85 -9.02
CA PRO A 5 0.51 3.05 -9.59
C PRO A 5 0.64 2.91 -11.11
N THR A 6 0.47 4.01 -11.83
CA THR A 6 0.65 4.06 -13.28
C THR A 6 2.13 4.23 -13.64
N GLY A 7 2.54 3.70 -14.79
CA GLY A 7 3.91 3.87 -15.30
C GLY A 7 5.01 3.11 -14.56
N ILE A 8 4.67 2.28 -13.57
CA ILE A 8 5.61 1.43 -12.84
C ILE A 8 5.32 -0.05 -13.16
N PRO A 9 6.31 -0.82 -13.66
CA PRO A 9 6.10 -2.23 -13.96
C PRO A 9 5.77 -3.06 -12.71
N LEU A 10 4.73 -3.89 -12.80
CA LEU A 10 4.36 -4.87 -11.79
C LEU A 10 4.77 -6.26 -12.28
N VAL A 11 5.67 -6.91 -11.54
CA VAL A 11 6.21 -8.24 -11.85
C VAL A 11 5.49 -9.28 -11.01
N TYR A 12 5.12 -10.39 -11.64
CA TYR A 12 4.64 -11.60 -10.98
C TYR A 12 5.63 -12.74 -11.19
N GLU A 13 5.92 -13.48 -10.13
CA GLU A 13 6.60 -14.77 -10.21
C GLU A 13 5.52 -15.86 -10.18
N LEU A 14 5.47 -16.69 -11.23
CA LEU A 14 4.49 -17.76 -11.38
C LEU A 14 5.14 -19.13 -11.16
N ASP A 15 4.38 -20.09 -10.65
CA ASP A 15 4.77 -21.50 -10.65
C ASP A 15 4.43 -22.20 -11.98
N GLU A 16 4.79 -23.48 -12.08
CA GLU A 16 4.56 -24.32 -13.27
C GLU A 16 3.07 -24.49 -13.63
N THR A 17 2.18 -24.25 -12.67
CA THR A 17 0.73 -24.29 -12.84
C THR A 17 0.11 -22.90 -13.08
N LEU A 18 0.96 -21.88 -13.31
CA LEU A 18 0.60 -20.48 -13.54
C LEU A 18 -0.01 -19.77 -12.31
N HIS A 19 0.19 -20.27 -11.09
CA HIS A 19 -0.22 -19.54 -9.90
C HIS A 19 0.82 -18.48 -9.50
N ALA A 20 0.34 -17.30 -9.14
CA ALA A 20 1.18 -16.21 -8.67
C ALA A 20 1.72 -16.48 -7.26
N GLN A 21 3.04 -16.66 -7.16
CA GLN A 21 3.74 -16.88 -5.91
C GLN A 21 4.19 -15.56 -5.27
N LYS A 22 4.62 -14.60 -6.08
CA LYS A 22 5.01 -13.26 -5.62
C LYS A 22 4.52 -12.19 -6.58
N ARG A 23 4.32 -10.98 -6.04
CA ARG A 23 4.18 -9.76 -6.82
C ARG A 23 5.01 -8.63 -6.24
N TYR A 24 5.66 -7.83 -7.08
CA TYR A 24 6.38 -6.64 -6.65
C TYR A 24 6.50 -5.62 -7.79
N TYR A 25 6.59 -4.35 -7.41
CA TYR A 25 6.90 -3.28 -8.34
C TYR A 25 8.40 -3.22 -8.60
N LEU A 26 8.78 -3.01 -9.85
CA LEU A 26 10.17 -2.84 -10.25
C LEU A 26 10.57 -1.35 -10.16
N GLY A 27 11.67 -1.06 -9.48
CA GLY A 27 12.22 0.30 -9.37
C GLY A 27 12.46 0.76 -7.93
N ASP A 28 12.57 2.08 -7.77
CA ASP A 28 12.84 2.70 -6.46
C ASP A 28 11.61 2.64 -5.55
N LYS A 29 11.79 2.12 -4.34
CA LYS A 29 10.68 1.92 -3.37
C LYS A 29 9.96 3.22 -2.99
N ARG A 30 10.69 4.34 -2.85
CA ARG A 30 10.09 5.62 -2.45
C ARG A 30 9.19 6.16 -3.56
N LYS A 31 9.62 6.03 -4.82
CA LYS A 31 8.81 6.43 -5.98
C LYS A 31 7.54 5.58 -6.10
N VAL A 32 7.65 4.28 -5.87
CA VAL A 32 6.51 3.36 -5.87
C VAL A 32 5.49 3.73 -4.78
N GLU A 33 5.96 3.96 -3.55
CA GLU A 33 5.10 4.33 -2.43
C GLU A 33 4.38 5.67 -2.67
N ALA A 34 5.10 6.66 -3.22
CA ALA A 34 4.52 7.95 -3.57
C ALA A 34 3.41 7.81 -4.63
N ALA A 35 3.68 7.10 -5.73
CA ALA A 35 2.70 6.89 -6.80
C ALA A 35 1.46 6.10 -6.33
N ILE A 36 1.63 5.15 -5.41
CA ILE A 36 0.51 4.45 -4.77
C ILE A 36 -0.34 5.44 -3.95
N GLY A 37 0.31 6.35 -3.21
CA GLY A 37 -0.36 7.40 -2.44
C GLY A 37 -1.19 8.35 -3.32
N GLU A 38 -0.65 8.74 -4.48
CA GLU A 38 -1.36 9.59 -5.45
C GLU A 38 -2.65 8.92 -5.96
N VAL A 39 -2.59 7.64 -6.33
CA VAL A 39 -3.78 6.88 -6.78
C VAL A 39 -4.79 6.68 -5.64
N ALA A 40 -4.31 6.48 -4.41
CA ALA A 40 -5.17 6.34 -3.23
C ALA A 40 -5.98 7.62 -2.95
N ALA A 41 -5.34 8.78 -3.09
CA ALA A 41 -5.97 10.10 -2.90
C ALA A 41 -7.08 10.35 -3.93
N GLN A 42 -6.88 9.93 -5.18
CA GLN A 42 -7.89 10.05 -6.25
C GLN A 42 -9.12 9.17 -5.99
N THR A 43 -8.93 8.00 -5.36
CA THR A 43 -10.00 7.01 -5.16
C THR A 43 -10.65 7.08 -3.78
N GLY A 44 -10.26 8.06 -2.95
CA GLY A 44 -10.80 8.27 -1.60
C GLY A 44 -10.48 7.14 -0.61
N GLN A 45 -9.47 6.31 -0.88
CA GLN A 45 -9.14 5.14 -0.05
C GLN A 45 -7.91 5.43 0.82
N SER A 46 -8.03 5.21 2.14
CA SER A 46 -6.91 5.36 3.07
C SER A 46 -5.93 4.18 2.98
N GLU A 47 -4.64 4.50 2.86
CA GLU A 47 -3.42 3.68 2.94
C GLU A 47 -3.48 2.48 3.91
N ASN A 48 -4.09 1.35 3.53
CA ASN A 48 -4.12 0.14 4.38
C ASN A 48 -3.62 -1.14 3.70
N ASP A 49 -3.27 -1.13 2.41
CA ASP A 49 -3.01 -2.37 1.65
C ASP A 49 -1.62 -2.44 0.96
N ASN A 50 -0.60 -1.71 1.47
CA ASN A 50 0.77 -1.80 0.92
C ASN A 50 1.46 -3.12 1.38
N PRO A 51 1.85 -4.04 0.47
CA PRO A 51 2.49 -5.31 0.83
C PRO A 51 3.90 -5.17 1.44
N ALA A 52 4.49 -3.97 1.44
CA ALA A 52 5.83 -3.74 1.97
C ALA A 52 5.88 -3.26 3.44
N LYS A 53 4.74 -3.00 4.10
CA LYS A 53 4.74 -2.41 5.45
C LYS A 53 3.75 -3.06 6.41
N GLY A 54 4.03 -4.31 6.74
CA GLY A 54 3.63 -4.84 8.04
C GLY A 54 4.40 -4.09 9.13
N LYS A 55 3.64 -3.44 10.04
CA LYS A 55 4.03 -2.87 11.34
C LYS A 55 4.55 -1.41 11.33
N SER A 56 3.61 -0.50 11.54
CA SER A 56 3.69 0.41 12.70
C SER A 56 2.31 0.51 13.33
N LYS A 57 2.06 -0.34 14.33
CA LYS A 57 0.92 -0.19 15.24
C LYS A 57 1.22 1.02 16.13
N GLY A 58 0.32 2.00 16.10
CA GLY A 58 0.40 3.18 16.97
C GLY A 58 -0.89 4.00 16.99
N LYS A 59 -2.06 3.34 17.04
CA LYS A 59 -3.30 4.03 17.46
C LYS A 59 -3.17 4.32 18.95
N SER A 60 -2.83 5.56 19.33
CA SER A 60 -3.26 6.11 20.61
C SER A 60 -4.49 6.97 20.36
N LYS A 61 -5.67 6.37 20.53
CA LYS A 61 -6.92 7.11 20.72
C LYS A 61 -6.98 7.52 22.19
N GLY A 62 -6.53 8.72 22.51
CA GLY A 62 -6.83 9.39 23.78
C GLY A 62 -8.02 10.33 23.60
N LYS A 63 -9.24 9.82 23.79
CA LYS A 63 -10.38 10.68 24.13
C LYS A 63 -10.09 11.25 25.51
N LYS A 64 -10.12 12.58 25.70
CA LYS A 64 -10.38 13.15 27.01
C LYS A 64 -11.35 14.31 26.88
N ALA A 65 -12.60 14.01 27.22
CA ALA A 65 -13.58 14.99 27.64
C ALA A 65 -13.19 15.51 29.03
N THR A 66 -13.34 16.82 29.24
CA THR A 66 -13.61 17.59 30.48
C THR A 66 -13.38 19.06 30.05
N GLY A 67 -14.36 19.96 29.95
CA GLY A 67 -15.45 20.19 30.87
C GLY A 67 -14.97 21.09 32.00
N THR A 68 -14.90 22.40 31.76
CA THR A 68 -15.15 23.53 32.69
C THR A 68 -15.28 24.78 31.83
#